data_AF-A0A2U1F2A1-F1
#
_entry.id   AF-A0A2U1F2A1-F1
#
_cell.length_a   1.000
_cell.length_b   1.000
_cell.length_c   1.000
_cell.angle_alpha   90.00
_cell.angle_beta   90.00
_cell.angle_gamma   90.00
#
_symmetry.space_group_name_H-M   'P 1'
#
loop_
_entity.id
_entity.type
_entity.pdbx_description
1 polymer ?
#
loop_
_entity_poly.entity_id
_entity_poly.type
_entity_poly.pdbx_seq_one_letter_code
_entity_poly.pdbx_strand_id
1 'polypeptide(L)'
;MKQNYFKTICALLWLTVPMLFYPLQATAQETTLPDEAESVELAIPSLNLEEETIADVTEEATVAEAIAEELPARSYTYTVYRDGEVIASGLTDPTYIDEGVDPGQHEYCVTVQYTEGESDRVCVDIEMKDFKPVTNLTGTASNDEVSLDWDGVTEKATEDKAVSYNVYKNGTKIGNTTATQYVETGVANGTYTYEVEVQYADGVSPKVAVTVTVNYTSLENVADQLPYTLRVEGKKIIAETEGTITLYDMGGRTIAKAVNRLEYTARTGTYAVHFDTGTKSHVSKVQMR
;
A
#
# COMPACT_ATOMS: atom_id res chain seq x y z
N MET A 1 4.56 5.18 -5.90
CA MET A 1 3.39 6.09 -5.70
C MET A 1 2.51 5.47 -4.63
N LYS A 2 2.63 5.91 -3.38
CA LYS A 2 1.69 5.57 -2.31
C LYS A 2 0.91 6.85 -2.01
N GLN A 3 -0.40 6.80 -2.21
CA GLN A 3 -1.30 7.88 -1.82
C GLN A 3 -1.57 7.77 -0.33
N ASN A 4 -1.20 8.80 0.43
CA ASN A 4 -1.62 8.95 1.83
C ASN A 4 -2.74 10.01 1.88
N TYR A 5 -3.84 9.62 2.53
CA TYR A 5 -5.05 10.41 2.68
C TYR A 5 -4.84 11.54 3.71
N PHE A 6 -5.33 12.72 3.33
CA PHE A 6 -5.27 14.01 4.02
C PHE A 6 -6.18 14.10 5.25
N LYS A 7 -5.72 14.85 6.27
CA LYS A 7 -6.57 15.72 7.09
C LYS A 7 -5.86 17.08 7.26
N THR A 8 -6.31 18.08 6.51
CA THR A 8 -5.87 19.49 6.60
C THR A 8 -6.74 20.21 7.62
N ILE A 9 -6.15 20.99 8.53
CA ILE A 9 -6.84 22.06 9.26
C ILE A 9 -5.96 23.31 9.19
N CYS A 10 -6.56 24.41 8.71
CA CYS A 10 -5.97 25.71 8.46
C CYS A 10 -6.82 26.74 9.18
N ALA A 11 -6.25 27.71 9.90
CA ALA A 11 -7.00 28.85 10.43
C ALA A 11 -6.13 30.10 10.64
N LEU A 12 -6.61 31.21 10.07
CA LEU A 12 -6.21 32.61 10.26
C LEU A 12 -7.25 33.28 11.17
N LEU A 13 -6.85 34.21 12.07
CA LEU A 13 -7.76 35.24 12.57
C LEU A 13 -7.02 36.45 13.16
N TRP A 14 -7.56 37.65 12.87
CA TRP A 14 -7.18 38.95 13.42
C TRP A 14 -7.78 39.16 14.82
N LEU A 15 -7.06 39.87 15.72
CA LEU A 15 -7.67 40.48 16.91
C LEU A 15 -6.87 41.70 17.41
N THR A 16 -7.59 42.73 17.87
CA THR A 16 -7.08 43.93 18.56
C THR A 16 -7.48 43.89 20.05
N VAL A 17 -6.55 44.18 20.97
CA VAL A 17 -6.80 44.59 22.39
C VAL A 17 -5.74 45.67 22.75
N PRO A 18 -5.96 46.58 23.74
CA PRO A 18 -5.30 46.37 25.05
C PRO A 18 -5.97 47.00 26.32
N MET A 19 -5.79 46.31 27.46
CA MET A 19 -5.25 46.72 28.80
C MET A 19 -5.91 47.82 29.70
N LEU A 20 -6.12 47.53 31.01
CA LEU A 20 -5.45 48.13 32.21
C LEU A 20 -6.18 47.98 33.58
N PHE A 21 -5.39 47.59 34.60
CA PHE A 21 -5.35 47.91 36.05
C PHE A 21 -6.58 47.83 37.01
N TYR A 22 -6.47 47.01 38.08
CA TYR A 22 -6.26 47.34 39.54
C TYR A 22 -6.74 46.15 40.45
N PRO A 23 -6.27 46.02 41.72
CA PRO A 23 -6.44 44.83 42.58
C PRO A 23 -7.40 45.06 43.78
N LEU A 24 -8.00 43.99 44.36
CA LEU A 24 -8.25 43.85 45.83
C LEU A 24 -8.86 42.49 46.26
N GLN A 25 -8.28 41.95 47.35
CA GLN A 25 -8.76 41.10 48.47
C GLN A 25 -9.85 40.00 48.34
N ALA A 26 -9.54 38.91 49.07
CA ALA A 26 -10.26 37.65 49.22
C ALA A 26 -11.48 37.69 50.16
N THR A 27 -12.50 36.86 49.86
CA THR A 27 -13.12 35.91 50.81
C THR A 27 -14.23 35.06 50.15
N ALA A 28 -14.18 33.75 50.44
CA ALA A 28 -15.24 32.72 50.51
C ALA A 28 -16.15 32.43 49.29
N GLN A 29 -16.23 31.16 48.86
CA GLN A 29 -17.21 30.18 49.37
C GLN A 29 -17.44 29.07 48.31
N GLU A 30 -17.44 27.81 48.77
CA GLU A 30 -17.79 26.61 47.99
C GLU A 30 -19.17 26.74 47.32
N THR A 31 -19.30 26.30 46.06
CA THR A 31 -20.35 25.35 45.63
C THR A 31 -20.16 24.84 44.19
N THR A 32 -20.07 23.51 44.09
CA THR A 32 -20.59 22.58 43.04
C THR A 32 -20.16 22.68 41.55
N LEU A 33 -19.46 21.62 41.14
CA LEU A 33 -19.37 20.96 39.80
C LEU A 33 -20.69 21.04 38.98
N PRO A 34 -20.68 21.00 37.62
CA PRO A 34 -19.89 20.02 36.83
C PRO A 34 -19.42 20.45 35.41
N ASP A 35 -18.69 19.52 34.78
CA ASP A 35 -18.66 19.22 33.33
C ASP A 35 -17.70 19.98 32.40
N GLU A 36 -17.23 19.20 31.42
CA GLU A 36 -16.43 19.50 30.22
C GLU A 36 -14.94 19.83 30.32
N ALA A 37 -14.22 19.20 29.37
CA ALA A 37 -12.79 19.11 29.24
C ALA A 37 -12.15 20.46 28.88
N GLU A 38 -11.19 20.90 29.69
CA GLU A 38 -10.32 22.04 29.40
C GLU A 38 -9.27 21.65 28.35
N SER A 39 -9.35 22.30 27.18
CA SER A 39 -8.28 22.36 26.19
C SER A 39 -7.33 23.51 26.54
N VAL A 40 -6.04 23.20 26.69
CA VAL A 40 -4.98 24.18 27.00
C VAL A 40 -4.42 24.76 25.69
N GLU A 41 -4.61 26.06 25.48
CA GLU A 41 -3.98 26.83 24.40
C GLU A 41 -2.84 27.71 24.95
N LEU A 42 -1.67 27.65 24.32
CA LEU A 42 -0.50 28.50 24.64
C LEU A 42 -0.44 29.69 23.68
N ALA A 43 -0.56 30.91 24.20
CA ALA A 43 -0.44 32.16 23.46
C ALA A 43 0.98 32.77 23.58
N ILE A 44 1.51 33.31 22.47
CA ILE A 44 2.85 33.93 22.39
C ILE A 44 2.69 35.48 22.41
N PRO A 45 3.46 36.23 23.22
CA PRO A 45 3.30 37.69 23.34
C PRO A 45 3.89 38.45 22.14
N SER A 46 3.19 39.49 21.67
CA SER A 46 3.69 40.45 20.67
C SER A 46 4.36 41.66 21.32
N LEU A 47 5.53 42.03 20.82
CA LEU A 47 6.31 43.20 21.26
C LEU A 47 5.74 44.50 20.67
N ASN A 48 5.42 45.45 21.54
CA ASN A 48 4.99 46.82 21.21
C ASN A 48 6.23 47.69 20.90
N LEU A 49 6.27 48.35 19.75
CA LEU A 49 7.21 49.43 19.43
C LEU A 49 6.41 50.73 19.32
N GLU A 50 6.72 51.71 20.16
CA GLU A 50 6.03 53.00 20.24
C GLU A 50 6.41 53.90 19.04
N GLU A 51 5.42 54.40 18.31
CA GLU A 51 5.58 55.42 17.27
C GLU A 51 5.84 56.78 17.90
N GLU A 52 6.93 57.43 17.51
CA GLU A 52 7.15 58.86 17.76
C GLU A 52 6.66 59.68 16.55
N THR A 53 5.90 60.73 16.85
CA THR A 53 5.13 61.58 15.94
C THR A 53 5.99 62.40 14.96
N ILE A 54 5.59 62.49 13.69
CA ILE A 54 6.00 63.58 12.79
C ILE A 54 4.78 64.17 12.08
N ALA A 55 4.67 65.50 12.15
CA ALA A 55 3.55 66.30 11.68
C ALA A 55 3.54 66.52 10.15
N ASP A 56 2.34 66.42 9.59
CA ASP A 56 1.70 67.27 8.55
C ASP A 56 2.62 68.09 7.61
N VAL A 57 2.71 67.69 6.33
CA VAL A 57 2.57 68.61 5.16
C VAL A 57 2.04 67.82 3.96
N THR A 58 0.99 68.37 3.33
CA THR A 58 0.31 67.89 2.12
C THR A 58 1.03 68.18 0.80
N GLU A 59 0.76 67.29 -0.17
CA GLU A 59 0.60 67.51 -1.63
C GLU A 59 1.74 67.21 -2.64
N GLU A 60 1.29 66.44 -3.65
CA GLU A 60 1.70 66.33 -5.07
C GLU A 60 2.98 65.58 -5.49
N ALA A 61 2.77 64.32 -5.83
CA ALA A 61 2.98 63.70 -7.14
C ALA A 61 4.33 63.86 -7.89
N THR A 62 4.87 62.67 -8.20
CA THR A 62 5.66 62.25 -9.37
C THR A 62 7.17 62.06 -9.22
N VAL A 63 7.57 60.88 -9.70
CA VAL A 63 8.89 60.43 -10.11
C VAL A 63 9.92 60.19 -9.01
N ALA A 64 9.85 59.01 -8.41
CA ALA A 64 11.04 58.17 -8.28
C ALA A 64 10.62 56.73 -8.13
N GLU A 65 11.16 55.91 -9.02
CA GLU A 65 11.39 54.48 -8.88
C GLU A 65 12.23 54.25 -7.62
N ALA A 66 11.62 54.45 -6.45
CA ALA A 66 12.24 54.34 -5.15
C ALA A 66 11.81 53.00 -4.57
N ILE A 67 12.62 51.98 -4.91
CA ILE A 67 12.97 50.86 -4.05
C ILE A 67 11.83 50.51 -3.11
N ALA A 68 10.90 49.65 -3.57
CA ALA A 68 10.33 48.71 -2.62
C ALA A 68 11.53 47.96 -2.08
N GLU A 69 12.07 48.43 -0.94
CA GLU A 69 12.91 47.62 -0.09
C GLU A 69 12.00 46.45 0.23
N GLU A 70 12.16 45.39 -0.55
CA GLU A 70 11.66 44.07 -0.24
C GLU A 70 12.21 43.80 1.15
N LEU A 71 11.40 44.10 2.18
CA LEU A 71 11.71 43.74 3.56
C LEU A 71 12.19 42.30 3.47
N PRO A 72 13.44 41.99 3.83
CA PRO A 72 13.98 40.67 3.57
C PRO A 72 12.99 39.70 4.20
N ALA A 73 12.39 38.83 3.38
CA ALA A 73 11.49 37.80 3.87
C ALA A 73 12.24 37.16 5.03
N ARG A 74 11.72 37.29 6.26
CA ARG A 74 12.46 36.82 7.44
C ARG A 74 12.69 35.33 7.22
N SER A 75 13.92 34.97 6.86
CA SER A 75 14.30 33.60 6.60
C SER A 75 14.66 33.01 7.95
N TYR A 76 13.69 32.33 8.55
CA TYR A 76 13.94 31.45 9.68
C TYR A 76 13.81 30.01 9.21
N THR A 77 14.42 29.10 9.95
CA THR A 77 14.28 27.66 9.73
C THR A 77 13.96 26.96 11.03
N TYR A 78 13.40 25.77 10.97
CA TYR A 78 13.10 24.95 12.13
C TYR A 78 14.14 23.84 12.30
N THR A 79 14.44 23.54 13.56
CA THR A 79 15.20 22.36 13.97
C THR A 79 14.31 21.50 14.85
N VAL A 80 14.17 20.23 14.48
CA VAL A 80 13.34 19.24 15.19
C VAL A 80 14.25 18.26 15.92
N TYR A 81 13.90 17.98 17.16
CA TYR A 81 14.60 17.07 18.04
C TYR A 81 13.67 15.91 18.43
N ARG A 82 14.25 14.72 18.60
CA ARG A 82 13.62 13.58 19.27
C ARG A 82 14.58 13.08 20.34
N ASP A 83 14.09 12.96 21.57
CA ASP A 83 14.84 12.51 22.74
C ASP A 83 16.14 13.32 22.96
N GLY A 84 16.08 14.62 22.66
CA GLY A 84 17.20 15.55 22.75
C GLY A 84 18.17 15.56 21.57
N GLU A 85 18.06 14.63 20.62
CA GLU A 85 18.89 14.57 19.41
C GLU A 85 18.25 15.28 18.22
N VAL A 86 19.03 15.98 17.40
CA VAL A 86 18.52 16.62 16.18
C VAL A 86 18.23 15.56 15.12
N ILE A 87 16.96 15.47 14.70
CA ILE A 87 16.52 14.56 13.62
C ILE A 87 16.30 15.29 12.29
N ALA A 88 16.07 16.61 12.34
CA ALA A 88 15.98 17.46 11.17
C ALA A 88 16.37 18.91 11.50
N SER A 89 16.96 19.62 10.55
CA SER A 89 17.33 21.03 10.68
C SER A 89 17.21 21.76 9.34
N GLY A 90 17.13 23.09 9.38
CA GLY A 90 17.03 23.90 8.16
C GLY A 90 15.66 23.79 7.47
N LEU A 91 14.64 23.29 8.18
CA LEU A 91 13.30 23.14 7.62
C LEU A 91 12.66 24.51 7.43
N THR A 92 12.06 24.76 6.28
CA THR A 92 11.32 25.99 5.99
C THR A 92 9.80 25.79 6.14
N ASP A 93 9.33 24.55 5.94
CA ASP A 93 7.97 24.17 6.21
C ASP A 93 7.73 24.02 7.73
N PRO A 94 6.59 24.50 8.26
CA PRO A 94 6.25 24.39 9.68
C PRO A 94 5.76 22.98 10.05
N THR A 95 6.01 21.98 9.20
CA THR A 95 5.58 20.60 9.38
C THR A 95 6.72 19.65 9.07
N TYR A 96 6.88 18.64 9.90
CA TYR A 96 7.86 17.58 9.73
C TYR A 96 7.21 16.24 10.04
N ILE A 97 7.55 15.22 9.25
CA ILE A 97 7.10 13.84 9.45
C ILE A 97 8.33 13.02 9.79
N ASP A 98 8.35 12.51 11.01
CA ASP A 98 9.31 11.51 11.46
C ASP A 98 8.75 10.12 11.14
N GLU A 99 9.40 9.38 10.25
CA GLU A 99 8.98 8.04 9.83
C GLU A 99 9.84 6.97 10.52
N GLY A 100 9.25 5.81 10.82
CA GLY A 100 9.99 4.69 11.39
C GLY A 100 10.44 4.92 12.84
N VAL A 101 9.61 5.63 13.61
CA VAL A 101 9.81 5.81 15.06
C VAL A 101 9.55 4.49 15.77
N ASP A 102 10.49 4.09 16.63
CA ASP A 102 10.32 2.89 17.46
C ASP A 102 9.17 3.08 18.47
N PRO A 103 8.57 2.00 18.98
CA PRO A 103 7.58 2.11 20.04
C PRO A 103 8.19 2.60 21.36
N GLY A 104 7.41 3.38 22.11
CA GLY A 104 7.83 3.92 23.41
C GLY A 104 7.46 5.38 23.60
N GLN A 105 7.92 5.93 24.72
CA GLN A 105 7.82 7.37 24.99
C GLN A 105 8.93 8.10 24.25
N HIS A 106 8.55 9.11 23.48
CA HIS A 106 9.48 10.00 22.79
C HIS A 106 9.17 11.46 23.12
N GLU A 107 10.20 12.23 23.45
CA GLU A 107 10.10 13.67 23.62
C GLU A 107 10.44 14.35 22.28
N TYR A 108 9.48 15.06 21.70
CA TYR A 108 9.70 15.86 20.50
C TYR A 108 9.84 17.32 20.86
N CYS A 109 10.91 17.95 20.39
CA CYS A 109 11.11 19.38 20.56
C CYS A 109 11.34 20.11 19.24
N VAL A 110 11.02 21.40 19.19
CA VAL A 110 11.29 22.26 18.04
C VAL A 110 11.94 23.57 18.51
N THR A 111 12.94 24.03 17.77
CA THR A 111 13.48 25.39 17.86
C THR A 111 13.37 26.09 16.52
N VAL A 112 13.30 27.43 16.56
CA VAL A 112 13.32 28.30 15.38
C VAL A 112 14.66 29.01 15.32
N GLN A 113 15.37 28.82 14.21
CA GLN A 113 16.62 29.49 13.91
C GLN A 113 16.36 30.75 13.11
N TYR A 114 16.63 31.91 13.70
CA TYR A 114 16.65 33.22 13.05
C TYR A 114 18.08 33.61 12.65
N THR A 115 18.22 34.66 11.85
CA THR A 115 19.52 35.30 11.56
C THR A 115 20.18 35.91 12.81
N GLU A 116 19.36 36.29 13.79
CA GLU A 116 19.78 37.01 15.02
C GLU A 116 20.00 36.07 16.21
N GLY A 117 19.58 34.80 16.13
CA GLY A 117 19.67 33.83 17.22
C GLY A 117 18.71 32.66 17.08
N GLU A 118 18.71 31.76 18.06
CA GLU A 118 17.82 30.60 18.18
C GLU A 118 16.73 30.88 19.22
N SER A 119 15.50 30.39 18.99
CA SER A 119 14.41 30.47 19.97
C SER A 119 14.64 29.54 21.16
N ASP A 120 13.84 29.73 22.21
CA ASP A 120 13.66 28.69 23.22
C ASP A 120 13.11 27.41 22.57
N ARG A 121 13.44 26.29 23.21
CA ARG A 121 13.00 24.96 22.79
C ARG A 121 11.62 24.66 23.37
N VAL A 122 10.67 24.28 22.51
CA VAL A 122 9.32 23.84 22.90
C VAL A 122 9.23 22.33 22.72
N CYS A 123 8.78 21.61 23.75
CA CYS A 123 8.75 20.14 23.76
C CYS A 123 7.34 19.57 24.03
N VAL A 124 7.09 18.36 23.54
CA VAL A 124 5.89 17.56 23.79
C VAL A 124 6.27 16.08 23.90
N ASP A 125 5.67 15.38 24.86
CA ASP A 125 5.83 13.93 25.00
C ASP A 125 4.77 13.19 24.19
N ILE A 126 5.19 12.19 23.42
CA ILE A 126 4.32 11.37 22.60
C ILE A 126 4.60 9.89 22.84
N GLU A 127 3.54 9.10 23.05
CA GLU A 127 3.63 7.64 23.16
C GLU A 127 3.40 6.97 21.80
N MET A 128 4.43 6.29 21.28
CA MET A 128 4.32 5.41 20.12
C MET A 128 3.93 4.00 20.56
N LYS A 129 2.79 3.51 20.07
CA LYS A 129 2.28 2.18 20.43
C LYS A 129 3.03 1.06 19.73
N ASP A 130 3.31 0.00 20.48
CA ASP A 130 3.90 -1.23 19.95
C ASP A 130 2.80 -2.18 19.44
N PHE A 131 2.63 -2.21 18.11
CA PHE A 131 1.68 -3.10 17.46
C PHE A 131 2.34 -4.44 17.11
N LYS A 132 2.07 -5.46 17.92
CA LYS A 132 2.66 -6.80 17.73
C LYS A 132 2.19 -7.44 16.41
N PRO A 133 3.12 -7.97 15.59
CA PRO A 133 2.75 -8.71 14.39
C PRO A 133 2.29 -10.14 14.72
N VAL A 134 1.74 -10.83 13.71
CA VAL A 134 1.54 -12.29 13.79
C VAL A 134 2.89 -13.01 13.95
N THR A 135 2.87 -14.24 14.43
CA THR A 135 4.07 -15.08 14.49
C THR A 135 3.85 -16.38 13.73
N ASN A 136 4.93 -17.09 13.43
CA ASN A 136 4.88 -18.42 12.80
C ASN A 136 4.04 -18.48 11.51
N LEU A 137 4.07 -17.41 10.70
CA LEU A 137 3.38 -17.41 9.40
C LEU A 137 3.98 -18.48 8.49
N THR A 138 3.13 -19.40 8.06
CA THR A 138 3.43 -20.44 7.09
C THR A 138 2.48 -20.37 5.92
N GLY A 139 2.93 -20.89 4.78
CA GLY A 139 2.12 -20.97 3.57
C GLY A 139 2.40 -22.26 2.82
N THR A 140 1.35 -22.93 2.38
CA THR A 140 1.41 -24.16 1.59
C THR A 140 0.56 -24.01 0.34
N ALA A 141 0.98 -24.66 -0.74
CA ALA A 141 0.24 -24.70 -1.99
C ALA A 141 -0.18 -26.14 -2.32
N SER A 142 -1.41 -26.29 -2.79
CA SER A 142 -1.97 -27.56 -3.27
C SER A 142 -2.81 -27.27 -4.50
N ASN A 143 -2.37 -27.75 -5.67
CA ASN A 143 -2.96 -27.37 -6.96
C ASN A 143 -2.99 -25.84 -7.13
N ASP A 144 -4.16 -25.27 -7.41
CA ASP A 144 -4.43 -23.84 -7.56
C ASP A 144 -4.86 -23.17 -6.24
N GLU A 145 -4.67 -23.83 -5.10
CA GLU A 145 -5.01 -23.30 -3.78
C GLU A 145 -3.75 -23.00 -2.96
N VAL A 146 -3.75 -21.85 -2.27
CA VAL A 146 -2.77 -21.48 -1.26
C VAL A 146 -3.46 -21.36 0.10
N SER A 147 -2.93 -22.09 1.08
CA SER A 147 -3.35 -22.03 2.48
C SER A 147 -2.27 -21.37 3.33
N LEU A 148 -2.65 -20.32 4.05
CA LEU A 148 -1.82 -19.60 5.01
C LEU A 148 -2.31 -19.88 6.44
N ASP A 149 -1.37 -20.08 7.35
CA ASP A 149 -1.61 -20.32 8.77
C ASP A 149 -0.58 -19.55 9.60
N TRP A 150 -1.00 -18.96 10.70
CA TRP A 150 -0.14 -18.20 11.60
C TRP A 150 -0.63 -18.28 13.04
N ASP A 151 0.24 -17.94 13.97
CA ASP A 151 -0.14 -17.73 15.36
C ASP A 151 -0.68 -16.32 15.55
N GLY A 152 -1.86 -16.23 16.18
CA GLY A 152 -2.44 -14.95 16.58
C GLY A 152 -1.66 -14.29 17.72
N VAL A 153 -1.93 -13.00 17.94
CA VAL A 153 -1.29 -12.25 19.03
C VAL A 153 -1.87 -12.62 20.40
N THR A 154 -1.01 -12.96 21.35
CA THR A 154 -1.37 -13.29 22.74
C THR A 154 -1.65 -12.04 23.57
N GLU A 155 -0.90 -10.97 23.32
CA GLU A 155 -1.17 -9.62 23.83
C GLU A 155 -2.30 -9.01 23.01
N LYS A 156 -3.53 -9.43 23.29
CA LYS A 156 -4.70 -8.67 22.84
C LYS A 156 -4.67 -7.33 23.54
N ALA A 157 -4.75 -6.25 22.76
CA ALA A 157 -4.92 -4.90 23.28
C ALA A 157 -6.25 -4.83 24.05
N THR A 158 -6.24 -5.20 25.34
CA THR A 158 -7.41 -5.48 26.20
C THR A 158 -8.29 -6.65 25.70
N GLU A 159 -8.94 -7.37 26.61
CA GLU A 159 -9.74 -8.58 26.31
C GLU A 159 -10.89 -8.33 25.29
N ASP A 160 -11.26 -7.06 25.04
CA ASP A 160 -12.43 -6.67 24.25
C ASP A 160 -12.16 -6.12 22.84
N LYS A 161 -10.91 -6.04 22.37
CA LYS A 161 -10.64 -5.67 20.97
C LYS A 161 -10.35 -6.90 20.11
N ALA A 162 -11.35 -7.29 19.33
CA ALA A 162 -11.15 -8.22 18.23
C ALA A 162 -10.12 -7.65 17.25
N VAL A 163 -8.96 -8.30 17.15
CA VAL A 163 -8.01 -8.04 16.06
C VAL A 163 -8.50 -8.73 14.79
N SER A 164 -8.23 -8.12 13.65
CA SER A 164 -8.38 -8.79 12.36
C SER A 164 -7.04 -8.80 11.64
N TYR A 165 -6.91 -9.64 10.61
CA TYR A 165 -5.67 -9.84 9.89
C TYR A 165 -5.88 -9.38 8.45
N ASN A 166 -5.05 -8.45 8.00
CA ASN A 166 -5.02 -8.04 6.60
C ASN A 166 -4.02 -8.94 5.86
N VAL A 167 -4.46 -9.54 4.75
CA VAL A 167 -3.65 -10.46 3.96
C VAL A 167 -3.31 -9.80 2.63
N TYR A 168 -2.04 -9.87 2.26
CA TYR A 168 -1.49 -9.30 1.04
C TYR A 168 -0.82 -10.38 0.19
N LYS A 169 -0.85 -10.20 -1.13
CA LYS A 169 -0.08 -10.96 -2.11
C LYS A 169 0.72 -9.99 -2.97
N ASN A 170 2.04 -10.15 -3.00
CA ASN A 170 2.98 -9.28 -3.70
C ASN A 170 2.74 -7.79 -3.39
N GLY A 171 2.56 -7.45 -2.10
CA GLY A 171 2.29 -6.09 -1.64
C GLY A 171 0.86 -5.60 -1.83
N THR A 172 -0.02 -6.32 -2.55
CA THR A 172 -1.42 -5.93 -2.78
C THR A 172 -2.34 -6.64 -1.79
N LYS A 173 -3.21 -5.90 -1.10
CA LYS A 173 -4.18 -6.48 -0.17
C LYS A 173 -5.18 -7.34 -0.95
N ILE A 174 -5.29 -8.61 -0.60
CA ILE A 174 -6.21 -9.56 -1.23
C ILE A 174 -7.42 -9.88 -0.35
N GLY A 175 -7.31 -9.65 0.96
CA GLY A 175 -8.39 -9.97 1.87
C GLY A 175 -8.16 -9.52 3.31
N ASN A 176 -9.14 -9.84 4.13
CA ASN A 176 -9.14 -9.67 5.58
C ASN A 176 -9.84 -10.87 6.22
N THR A 177 -9.41 -11.25 7.42
CA THR A 177 -10.03 -12.35 8.18
C THR A 177 -9.88 -12.10 9.68
N THR A 178 -10.79 -12.64 10.49
CA THR A 178 -10.63 -12.71 11.96
C THR A 178 -10.07 -14.04 12.42
N ALA A 179 -10.00 -15.04 11.53
CA ALA A 179 -9.36 -16.32 11.79
C ALA A 179 -7.85 -16.18 11.62
N THR A 180 -7.09 -17.08 12.25
CA THR A 180 -5.62 -17.17 12.11
C THR A 180 -5.20 -17.97 10.87
N GLN A 181 -6.10 -18.04 9.88
CA GLN A 181 -5.96 -18.80 8.65
C GLN A 181 -6.59 -18.05 7.49
N TYR A 182 -6.01 -18.23 6.31
CA TYR A 182 -6.54 -17.68 5.06
C TYR A 182 -6.30 -18.64 3.90
N VAL A 183 -7.31 -18.85 3.07
CA VAL A 183 -7.24 -19.71 1.89
C VAL A 183 -7.53 -18.87 0.65
N GLU A 184 -6.65 -18.95 -0.34
CA GLU A 184 -6.83 -18.37 -1.66
C GLU A 184 -6.94 -19.49 -2.70
N THR A 185 -8.01 -19.49 -3.49
CA THR A 185 -8.23 -20.45 -4.59
C THR A 185 -8.02 -19.80 -5.96
N GLY A 186 -7.77 -20.59 -7.00
CA GLY A 186 -7.60 -20.09 -8.37
C GLY A 186 -6.27 -19.35 -8.58
N VAL A 187 -5.25 -19.70 -7.80
CA VAL A 187 -3.90 -19.14 -7.92
C VAL A 187 -3.20 -19.78 -9.12
N ALA A 188 -2.67 -18.95 -10.02
CA ALA A 188 -1.91 -19.43 -11.16
C ALA A 188 -0.52 -19.95 -10.75
N ASN A 189 0.10 -20.77 -11.60
CA ASN A 189 1.48 -21.21 -11.41
C ASN A 189 2.43 -20.02 -11.27
N GLY A 190 3.29 -20.07 -10.25
CA GLY A 190 4.23 -19.00 -9.97
C GLY A 190 4.70 -18.99 -8.53
N THR A 191 5.60 -18.06 -8.23
CA THR A 191 6.08 -17.80 -6.87
C THR A 191 5.51 -16.48 -6.39
N TYR A 192 4.93 -16.47 -5.19
CA TYR A 192 4.26 -15.33 -4.60
C TYR A 192 4.80 -15.08 -3.20
N THR A 193 4.89 -13.81 -2.83
CA THR A 193 5.14 -13.40 -1.44
C THR A 193 3.80 -13.02 -0.83
N TYR A 194 3.39 -13.77 0.19
CA TYR A 194 2.24 -13.46 1.02
C TYR A 194 2.68 -12.71 2.26
N GLU A 195 1.92 -11.70 2.65
CA GLU A 195 2.19 -10.92 3.85
C GLU A 195 0.95 -10.79 4.72
N VAL A 196 1.13 -10.82 6.04
CA VAL A 196 0.05 -10.65 7.01
C VAL A 196 0.46 -9.58 8.03
N GLU A 197 -0.44 -8.66 8.31
CA GLU A 197 -0.35 -7.70 9.41
C GLU A 197 -1.61 -7.80 10.28
N VAL A 198 -1.46 -7.45 11.55
CA VAL A 198 -2.56 -7.36 12.51
C VAL A 198 -3.15 -5.96 12.42
N GLN A 199 -4.48 -5.90 12.27
CA GLN A 199 -5.27 -4.69 12.36
C GLN A 199 -5.79 -4.55 13.79
N TYR A 200 -5.29 -3.53 14.49
CA TYR A 200 -5.78 -3.06 15.77
C TYR A 200 -6.80 -1.94 15.56
N ALA A 201 -7.52 -1.55 16.62
CA ALA A 201 -8.51 -0.47 16.55
C ALA A 201 -7.87 0.91 16.31
N ASP A 202 -6.61 1.06 16.70
CA ASP A 202 -5.83 2.29 16.77
C ASP A 202 -4.56 2.25 15.91
N GLY A 203 -4.36 1.19 15.11
CA GLY A 203 -3.22 1.07 14.21
C GLY A 203 -3.06 -0.30 13.58
N VAL A 204 -1.92 -0.52 12.93
CA VAL A 204 -1.54 -1.78 12.29
C VAL A 204 -0.16 -2.21 12.72
N SER A 205 0.07 -3.52 12.81
CA SER A 205 1.40 -4.06 13.04
C SER A 205 2.31 -3.93 11.82
N PRO A 206 3.62 -4.13 11.97
CA PRO A 206 4.48 -4.53 10.86
C PRO A 206 3.96 -5.79 10.17
N LYS A 207 4.31 -5.94 8.89
CA LYS A 207 3.98 -7.13 8.09
C LYS A 207 4.96 -8.27 8.34
N VAL A 208 4.44 -9.49 8.34
CA VAL A 208 5.22 -10.72 8.30
C VAL A 208 5.02 -11.37 6.94
N ALA A 209 6.10 -11.82 6.33
CA ALA A 209 6.08 -12.34 4.96
C ALA A 209 6.45 -13.84 4.90
N VAL A 210 5.84 -14.55 3.96
CA VAL A 210 6.20 -15.93 3.57
C VAL A 210 6.15 -16.05 2.05
N THR A 211 7.08 -16.81 1.47
CA THR A 211 7.10 -17.08 0.02
C THR A 211 6.51 -18.45 -0.24
N VAL A 212 5.50 -18.51 -1.13
CA VAL A 212 4.81 -19.74 -1.54
C VAL A 212 4.98 -19.93 -3.03
N THR A 213 5.33 -21.15 -3.46
CA THR A 213 5.42 -21.51 -4.88
C THR A 213 4.27 -22.45 -5.24
N VAL A 214 3.47 -22.04 -6.21
CA VAL A 214 2.35 -22.78 -6.78
C VAL A 214 2.83 -23.43 -8.07
N ASN A 215 2.74 -24.76 -8.15
CA ASN A 215 3.12 -25.52 -9.33
C ASN A 215 2.19 -26.73 -9.52
N TYR A 216 1.33 -26.67 -10.53
CA TYR A 216 0.41 -27.72 -10.94
C TYR A 216 0.24 -27.76 -12.45
N THR A 217 -0.10 -28.94 -12.97
CA THR A 217 -0.45 -29.11 -14.38
C THR A 217 -1.95 -28.90 -14.54
N SER A 218 -2.37 -27.79 -15.14
CA SER A 218 -3.78 -27.58 -15.49
C SER A 218 -4.20 -28.48 -16.66
N LEU A 219 -5.49 -28.80 -16.77
CA LEU A 219 -6.03 -29.54 -17.93
C LEU A 219 -5.77 -28.81 -19.25
N GLU A 220 -5.70 -27.48 -19.23
CA GLU A 220 -5.31 -26.66 -20.39
C GLU A 220 -3.88 -26.96 -20.85
N ASN A 221 -2.93 -27.15 -19.91
CA ASN A 221 -1.56 -27.56 -20.24
C ASN A 221 -1.46 -29.00 -20.79
N VAL A 222 -2.44 -29.86 -20.48
CA VAL A 222 -2.50 -31.24 -21.02
C VAL A 222 -3.10 -31.25 -22.43
N ALA A 223 -4.02 -30.33 -22.75
CA ALA A 223 -4.65 -30.24 -24.07
C ALA A 223 -3.66 -29.89 -25.19
N ASP A 224 -2.54 -29.22 -24.87
CA ASP A 224 -1.45 -28.91 -25.80
C ASP A 224 -0.39 -30.02 -25.93
N GLN A 225 -0.54 -31.14 -25.22
CA GLN A 225 0.30 -32.33 -25.32
C GLN A 225 -0.51 -33.51 -25.86
N LEU A 226 -1.26 -33.31 -26.95
CA LEU A 226 -1.75 -34.46 -27.70
C LEU A 226 -0.51 -35.24 -28.20
N PRO A 227 -0.47 -36.58 -28.05
CA PRO A 227 0.67 -37.39 -28.52
C PRO A 227 0.75 -37.47 -30.05
N TYR A 228 -0.07 -36.67 -30.74
CA TYR A 228 -0.14 -36.54 -32.17
C TYR A 228 -0.40 -35.08 -32.57
N THR A 229 0.05 -34.71 -33.76
CA THR A 229 -0.38 -33.47 -34.42
C THR A 229 -1.27 -33.81 -35.61
N LEU A 230 -2.25 -32.96 -35.88
CA LEU A 230 -3.14 -33.08 -37.02
C LEU A 230 -3.44 -31.70 -37.60
N ARG A 231 -3.08 -31.49 -38.86
CA ARG A 231 -3.31 -30.23 -39.57
C ARG A 231 -3.66 -30.47 -41.03
N VAL A 232 -4.23 -29.45 -41.66
CA VAL A 232 -4.57 -29.45 -43.08
C VAL A 232 -3.82 -28.32 -43.77
N GLU A 233 -3.03 -28.66 -44.78
CA GLU A 233 -2.27 -27.71 -45.60
C GLU A 233 -2.77 -27.79 -47.05
N GLY A 234 -3.63 -26.85 -47.46
CA GLY A 234 -4.30 -26.91 -48.76
C GLY A 234 -5.18 -28.15 -48.90
N LYS A 235 -4.87 -29.03 -49.85
CA LYS A 235 -5.56 -30.33 -50.04
C LYS A 235 -4.90 -31.49 -49.29
N LYS A 236 -3.85 -31.24 -48.49
CA LYS A 236 -3.14 -32.27 -47.75
C LYS A 236 -3.62 -32.37 -46.31
N ILE A 237 -3.87 -33.58 -45.86
CA ILE A 237 -3.96 -33.93 -44.44
C ILE A 237 -2.56 -34.33 -43.99
N ILE A 238 -2.04 -33.67 -42.95
CA ILE A 238 -0.74 -33.97 -42.36
C ILE A 238 -0.96 -34.36 -40.90
N ALA A 239 -0.52 -35.57 -40.57
CA ALA A 239 -0.70 -36.18 -39.26
C ALA A 239 0.63 -36.76 -38.79
N GLU A 240 1.00 -36.55 -37.54
CA GLU A 240 2.25 -37.04 -36.94
C GLU A 240 1.96 -37.61 -35.56
N THR A 241 2.60 -38.72 -35.15
CA THR A 241 2.46 -39.36 -33.83
C THR A 241 3.65 -40.30 -33.65
N GLU A 242 4.07 -40.67 -32.44
CA GLU A 242 4.97 -41.82 -32.29
C GLU A 242 4.16 -43.11 -32.38
N GLY A 243 4.17 -43.78 -33.53
CA GLY A 243 3.38 -44.99 -33.76
C GLY A 243 2.68 -45.04 -35.13
N THR A 244 1.53 -45.69 -35.20
CA THR A 244 0.83 -45.95 -36.47
C THR A 244 -0.31 -44.96 -36.70
N ILE A 245 -0.37 -44.38 -37.89
CA ILE A 245 -1.45 -43.48 -38.32
C ILE A 245 -2.24 -44.18 -39.42
N THR A 246 -3.56 -44.26 -39.27
CA THR A 246 -4.45 -44.81 -40.29
C THR A 246 -5.54 -43.80 -40.63
N LEU A 247 -5.62 -43.43 -41.90
CA LEU A 247 -6.66 -42.55 -42.44
C LEU A 247 -7.80 -43.39 -43.01
N TYR A 248 -9.03 -43.05 -42.64
CA TYR A 248 -10.25 -43.70 -43.10
C TYR A 248 -11.17 -42.69 -43.81
N ASP A 249 -11.96 -43.18 -44.76
CA ASP A 249 -13.18 -42.48 -45.17
C ASP A 249 -14.31 -42.70 -44.16
N MET A 250 -15.40 -41.96 -44.29
CA MET A 250 -16.57 -42.11 -43.41
C MET A 250 -17.34 -43.43 -43.63
N GLY A 251 -17.00 -44.21 -44.66
CA GLY A 251 -17.49 -45.58 -44.85
C GLY A 251 -16.68 -46.61 -44.06
N GLY A 252 -15.64 -46.19 -43.32
CA GLY A 252 -14.76 -47.07 -42.54
C GLY A 252 -13.67 -47.74 -43.37
N ARG A 253 -13.52 -47.39 -44.66
CA ARG A 253 -12.46 -47.96 -45.51
C ARG A 253 -11.14 -47.25 -45.25
N THR A 254 -10.07 -48.02 -45.08
CA THR A 254 -8.70 -47.49 -44.99
C THR A 254 -8.30 -46.83 -46.31
N ILE A 255 -7.93 -45.56 -46.25
CA ILE A 255 -7.47 -44.75 -47.38
C ILE A 255 -5.94 -44.74 -47.45
N ALA A 256 -5.30 -44.56 -46.31
CA ALA A 256 -3.85 -44.54 -46.20
C ALA A 256 -3.42 -45.00 -44.81
N LYS A 257 -2.20 -45.54 -44.71
CA LYS A 257 -1.60 -45.95 -43.44
C LYS A 257 -0.11 -45.64 -43.49
N ALA A 258 0.42 -45.08 -42.41
CA ALA A 258 1.83 -44.74 -42.29
C ALA A 258 2.31 -44.90 -40.84
N VAL A 259 3.62 -44.90 -40.64
CA VAL A 259 4.26 -44.89 -39.33
C VAL A 259 4.91 -43.54 -39.13
N ASN A 260 4.74 -42.99 -37.94
CA ASN A 260 5.22 -41.70 -37.45
C ASN A 260 4.67 -40.44 -38.13
N ARG A 261 4.51 -40.46 -39.46
CA ARG A 261 4.05 -39.32 -40.25
C ARG A 261 3.24 -39.77 -41.46
N LEU A 262 2.06 -39.19 -41.63
CA LEU A 262 1.17 -39.41 -42.75
C LEU A 262 0.91 -38.08 -43.47
N GLU A 263 1.23 -38.04 -44.76
CA GLU A 263 0.79 -36.97 -45.66
C GLU A 263 -0.12 -37.57 -46.73
N TYR A 264 -1.35 -37.05 -46.87
CA TYR A 264 -2.29 -37.53 -47.88
C TYR A 264 -3.01 -36.37 -48.57
N THR A 265 -2.97 -36.35 -49.91
CA THR A 265 -3.74 -35.37 -50.69
C THR A 265 -5.18 -35.87 -50.84
N ALA A 266 -6.07 -35.28 -50.06
CA ALA A 266 -7.46 -35.67 -49.96
C ALA A 266 -8.36 -34.92 -50.95
N ARG A 267 -9.49 -35.54 -51.28
CA ARG A 267 -10.58 -34.87 -51.99
C ARG A 267 -11.46 -34.14 -50.98
N THR A 268 -12.34 -33.27 -51.46
CA THR A 268 -13.35 -32.62 -50.62
C THR A 268 -14.22 -33.69 -49.95
N GLY A 269 -14.40 -33.59 -48.64
CA GLY A 269 -15.08 -34.62 -47.87
C GLY A 269 -14.62 -34.71 -46.43
N THR A 270 -15.17 -35.67 -45.70
CA THR A 270 -14.84 -35.93 -44.30
C THR A 270 -13.99 -37.20 -44.19
N TYR A 271 -12.99 -37.17 -43.32
CA TYR A 271 -12.11 -38.28 -43.03
C TYR A 271 -11.97 -38.48 -41.52
N ALA A 272 -11.62 -39.70 -41.11
CA ALA A 272 -11.23 -40.02 -39.74
C ALA A 272 -9.75 -40.43 -39.72
N VAL A 273 -8.98 -39.88 -38.78
CA VAL A 273 -7.57 -40.20 -38.57
C VAL A 273 -7.46 -40.94 -37.25
N HIS A 274 -7.02 -42.19 -37.30
CA HIS A 274 -6.73 -43.01 -36.12
C HIS A 274 -5.23 -42.98 -35.85
N PHE A 275 -4.87 -42.59 -34.64
CA PHE A 275 -3.51 -42.58 -34.13
C PHE A 275 -3.38 -43.71 -33.12
N ASP A 276 -2.42 -44.60 -33.33
CA ASP A 276 -2.07 -45.68 -32.41
C ASP A 276 -0.67 -45.40 -31.87
N THR A 277 -0.58 -45.02 -30.59
CA THR A 277 0.68 -44.65 -29.91
C THR A 277 1.36 -45.85 -29.26
N GLY A 278 0.88 -47.07 -29.50
CA GLY A 278 1.35 -48.30 -28.88
C GLY A 278 0.83 -48.54 -27.46
N THR A 279 0.44 -47.50 -26.72
CA THR A 279 -0.19 -47.61 -25.39
C THR A 279 -1.67 -47.26 -25.40
N LYS A 280 -2.08 -46.35 -26.29
CA LYS A 280 -3.47 -45.90 -26.46
C LYS A 280 -3.74 -45.60 -27.93
N SER A 281 -5.03 -45.62 -28.29
CA SER A 281 -5.48 -45.12 -29.59
C SER A 281 -6.34 -43.88 -29.44
N HIS A 282 -6.24 -42.99 -30.43
CA HIS A 282 -6.99 -41.75 -30.53
C HIS A 282 -7.61 -41.64 -31.93
N VAL A 283 -8.78 -41.02 -32.04
CA VAL A 283 -9.43 -40.76 -33.32
C VAL A 283 -9.79 -39.29 -33.42
N SER A 284 -9.41 -38.66 -34.53
CA SER A 284 -9.78 -37.29 -34.86
C SER A 284 -10.49 -37.24 -36.20
N LYS A 285 -11.44 -36.32 -36.34
CA LYS A 285 -12.19 -36.09 -37.59
C LYS A 285 -11.60 -34.88 -38.32
N VAL A 286 -11.43 -34.99 -39.64
CA VAL A 286 -10.96 -33.91 -40.50
C VAL A 286 -11.97 -33.64 -41.61
N GLN A 287 -12.30 -32.36 -41.81
CA GLN A 287 -13.11 -31.92 -42.93
C GLN A 287 -12.23 -31.23 -43.97
N MET A 288 -12.20 -31.77 -45.18
CA MET A 288 -11.59 -31.16 -46.35
C MET A 288 -12.64 -30.33 -47.09
N ARG A 289 -12.32 -29.04 -47.31
CA ARG A 289 -13.13 -28.07 -48.06
C ARG A 289 -12.51 -27.77 -49.43
#